data_AF-A0A1G9HM98-F1
#
_entry.id   AF-A0A1G9HM98-F1
#
_cell.length_a   1.000
_cell.length_b   1.000
_cell.length_c   1.000
_cell.angle_alpha   90.00
_cell.angle_beta   90.00
_cell.angle_gamma   90.00
#
_symmetry.space_group_name_H-M   'P 1'
#
loop_
_entity.id
_entity.type
_entity.pdbx_description
1 polymer ?
#
loop_
_entity_poly.entity_id
_entity_poly.type
_entity_poly.pdbx_seq_one_letter_code
_entity_poly.pdbx_strand_id
1 'polypeptide(L)'
;MKKIHRLSSVVLAAFILPHLLNHLTAFWSGPDAHIAFMDGFRKIYRQPVVEGILLLSVVVQIGTGLRLAFTRTGRKLSFWERVQRGSGIYLALFMLIHVSAVLTGRSSGTDTNFHFAAWGVNNDPSLLFFIPYYFLGVWTFFLHIGAIRYRKVLEINRVSSPWQGYGIWAAGWGISALILAGLRV
;
A
#
# COMPACT_ATOMS: atom_id res chain seq x y z
N MET A 1 -8.71 -2.53 20.14
CA MET A 1 -7.74 -1.92 19.21
C MET A 1 -7.09 -2.94 18.26
N LYS A 2 -6.22 -3.87 18.69
CA LYS A 2 -5.52 -4.81 17.78
C LYS A 2 -6.44 -5.67 16.90
N LYS A 3 -7.59 -6.13 17.44
CA LYS A 3 -8.60 -6.90 16.68
C LYS A 3 -9.18 -6.07 15.53
N ILE A 4 -9.59 -4.84 15.80
CA ILE A 4 -10.15 -3.91 14.80
C ILE A 4 -9.10 -3.57 13.74
N HIS A 5 -7.86 -3.27 14.15
CA HIS A 5 -6.75 -3.04 13.24
C HIS A 5 -6.49 -4.25 12.34
N ARG A 6 -6.54 -5.48 12.88
CA ARG A 6 -6.41 -6.68 12.04
C ARG A 6 -7.60 -6.82 11.08
N LEU A 7 -8.83 -6.63 11.55
CA LEU A 7 -10.02 -6.77 10.69
C LEU A 7 -9.99 -5.78 9.52
N SER A 8 -9.72 -4.50 9.76
CA SER A 8 -9.64 -3.50 8.69
C SER A 8 -8.46 -3.76 7.75
N SER A 9 -7.36 -4.35 8.23
CA SER A 9 -6.24 -4.75 7.35
C SER A 9 -6.63 -5.85 6.36
N VAL A 10 -7.53 -6.77 6.75
CA VAL A 10 -8.02 -7.83 5.85
C VAL A 10 -8.91 -7.21 4.77
N VAL A 11 -9.81 -6.31 5.16
CA VAL A 11 -10.66 -5.57 4.22
C VAL A 11 -9.81 -4.79 3.20
N LEU A 12 -8.80 -4.06 3.67
CA LEU A 12 -7.92 -3.30 2.77
C LEU A 12 -7.04 -4.20 1.93
N ALA A 13 -6.56 -5.34 2.44
CA ALA A 13 -5.78 -6.28 1.63
C ALA A 13 -6.60 -6.80 0.44
N ALA A 14 -7.90 -7.04 0.62
CA ALA A 14 -8.79 -7.46 -0.46
C ALA A 14 -8.95 -6.40 -1.56
N PHE A 15 -8.73 -5.12 -1.25
CA PHE A 15 -8.69 -4.03 -2.24
C PHE A 15 -7.28 -3.79 -2.81
N ILE A 16 -6.27 -3.72 -1.94
CA ILE A 16 -4.89 -3.39 -2.30
C ILE A 16 -4.31 -4.42 -3.27
N LEU A 17 -4.58 -5.72 -3.07
CA LEU A 17 -4.01 -6.75 -3.94
C LEU A 17 -4.51 -6.64 -5.41
N PRO A 18 -5.83 -6.59 -5.69
CA PRO A 18 -6.31 -6.28 -7.04
C PRO A 18 -5.87 -4.89 -7.55
N HIS A 19 -5.76 -3.90 -6.66
CA HIS A 19 -5.30 -2.57 -7.04
C HIS A 19 -3.83 -2.55 -7.50
N LEU A 20 -2.93 -3.27 -6.82
CA LEU A 20 -1.55 -3.44 -7.26
C LEU A 20 -1.47 -4.27 -8.55
N LEU A 21 -2.33 -5.29 -8.70
CA LEU A 21 -2.42 -6.05 -9.95
C LEU A 21 -2.85 -5.16 -11.12
N ASN A 22 -3.85 -4.31 -10.93
CA ASN A 22 -4.26 -3.31 -11.91
C ASN A 22 -3.10 -2.40 -12.32
N HIS A 23 -2.28 -1.93 -11.37
CA HIS A 23 -1.10 -1.13 -11.70
C HIS A 23 -0.04 -1.92 -12.48
N LEU A 24 0.15 -3.19 -12.15
CA LEU A 24 1.08 -4.05 -12.88
C LEU A 24 0.66 -4.28 -14.33
N THR A 25 -0.63 -4.31 -14.66
CA THR A 25 -1.05 -4.55 -16.06
C THR A 25 -0.51 -3.48 -17.01
N ALA A 26 -0.29 -2.25 -16.55
CA ALA A 26 0.33 -1.20 -17.36
C ALA A 26 1.74 -1.58 -17.83
N PHE A 27 2.52 -2.27 -16.99
CA PHE A 27 3.86 -2.74 -17.36
C PHE A 27 3.82 -3.85 -18.42
N TRP A 28 2.86 -4.76 -18.34
CA TRP A 28 2.79 -5.93 -19.24
C TRP A 28 2.03 -5.65 -20.54
N SER A 29 1.03 -4.76 -20.49
CA SER A 29 0.01 -4.63 -21.54
C SER A 29 -0.39 -3.18 -21.82
N GLY A 30 0.30 -2.22 -21.21
CA GLY A 30 0.12 -0.80 -21.48
C GLY A 30 -1.09 -0.13 -20.80
N PRO A 31 -1.26 1.17 -21.02
CA PRO A 31 -2.29 1.99 -20.36
C PRO A 31 -3.72 1.49 -20.57
N ASP A 32 -4.05 1.01 -21.78
CA ASP A 32 -5.41 0.56 -22.11
C ASP A 32 -5.83 -0.66 -21.30
N ALA A 33 -4.92 -1.62 -21.09
CA ALA A 33 -5.19 -2.80 -20.27
C ALA A 33 -5.37 -2.43 -18.78
N HIS A 34 -4.60 -1.46 -18.28
CA HIS A 34 -4.82 -0.88 -16.96
C HIS A 34 -6.20 -0.22 -16.85
N ILE A 35 -6.58 0.61 -17.82
CA ILE A 35 -7.87 1.31 -17.79
C ILE A 35 -9.03 0.30 -17.86
N ALA A 36 -8.94 -0.70 -18.74
CA ALA A 36 -9.96 -1.74 -18.87
C ALA A 36 -10.16 -2.55 -17.57
N PHE A 37 -9.07 -2.99 -16.94
CA PHE A 37 -9.15 -3.66 -15.63
C PHE A 37 -9.74 -2.71 -14.58
N MET A 38 -9.26 -1.48 -14.53
CA MET A 38 -9.69 -0.47 -13.58
C MET A 38 -11.20 -0.19 -13.69
N ASP A 39 -11.74 -0.05 -14.89
CA ASP A 39 -13.16 0.22 -15.11
C ASP A 39 -14.04 -0.97 -14.70
N GLY A 40 -13.57 -2.21 -14.92
CA GLY A 40 -14.20 -3.40 -14.37
C GLY A 40 -14.20 -3.39 -12.83
N PHE A 41 -13.03 -3.13 -12.23
CA PHE A 41 -12.88 -3.13 -10.78
C PHE A 41 -13.67 -2.00 -10.09
N ARG A 42 -13.76 -0.83 -10.73
CA ARG A 42 -14.53 0.34 -10.27
C ARG A 42 -16.00 0.04 -10.06
N LYS A 43 -16.59 -0.87 -10.85
CA LYS A 43 -17.99 -1.31 -10.66
C LYS A 43 -18.25 -1.95 -9.30
N ILE A 44 -17.20 -2.43 -8.63
CA ILE A 44 -17.27 -3.08 -7.32
C ILE A 44 -16.87 -2.07 -6.23
N TYR A 45 -15.64 -1.56 -6.26
CA TYR A 45 -15.11 -0.81 -5.11
C TYR A 45 -15.65 0.62 -4.99
N ARG A 46 -16.25 1.18 -6.06
CA ARG A 46 -16.94 2.48 -6.03
C ARG A 46 -18.43 2.37 -5.71
N GLN A 47 -18.95 1.18 -5.39
CA GLN A 47 -20.31 1.07 -4.84
C GLN A 47 -20.36 1.79 -3.49
N PRO A 48 -21.39 2.61 -3.17
CA PRO A 48 -21.39 3.49 -1.99
C PRO A 48 -21.07 2.76 -0.67
N VAL A 49 -21.64 1.57 -0.48
CA VAL A 49 -21.41 0.76 0.73
C VAL A 49 -19.98 0.22 0.77
N VAL A 50 -19.48 -0.32 -0.35
CA VAL A 50 -18.13 -0.89 -0.43
C VAL A 50 -17.08 0.20 -0.24
N GLU A 51 -17.26 1.33 -0.92
CA GLU A 51 -16.39 2.49 -0.80
C GLU A 51 -16.38 3.04 0.64
N GLY A 52 -17.56 3.17 1.27
CA GLY A 52 -17.67 3.61 2.67
C GLY A 52 -16.91 2.68 3.62
N ILE A 53 -17.01 1.36 3.43
CA ILE A 53 -16.27 0.36 4.23
C ILE A 53 -14.75 0.49 4.00
N LEU A 54 -14.30 0.70 2.76
CA LEU A 54 -12.89 0.88 2.43
C LEU A 54 -12.32 2.16 3.06
N LEU A 55 -13.01 3.29 2.91
CA LEU A 55 -12.59 4.58 3.47
C LEU A 55 -12.58 4.54 5.01
N LEU A 56 -13.59 3.92 5.64
CA LEU A 56 -13.57 3.70 7.08
C LEU A 56 -12.38 2.83 7.50
N SER A 57 -12.07 1.78 6.72
CA SER A 57 -10.92 0.92 6.98
C SER A 57 -9.60 1.67 6.89
N VAL A 58 -9.45 2.61 5.94
CA VAL A 58 -8.29 3.52 5.85
C VAL A 58 -8.16 4.37 7.10
N VAL A 59 -9.22 5.06 7.53
CA VAL A 59 -9.21 5.90 8.75
C VAL A 59 -8.85 5.07 9.98
N VAL A 60 -9.46 3.89 10.12
CA VAL A 60 -9.16 2.95 11.21
C VAL A 60 -7.69 2.51 11.17
N GLN A 61 -7.15 2.15 9.99
CA GLN A 61 -5.76 1.75 9.86
C GLN A 61 -4.79 2.85 10.27
N ILE A 62 -4.99 4.07 9.77
CA ILE A 62 -4.15 5.23 10.11
C ILE A 62 -4.19 5.47 11.62
N GLY A 63 -5.38 5.65 12.21
CA GLY A 63 -5.51 5.97 13.63
C GLY A 63 -4.98 4.88 14.56
N THR A 64 -5.37 3.62 14.32
CA THR A 64 -4.94 2.50 15.17
C THR A 64 -3.48 2.13 14.94
N GLY A 65 -2.97 2.24 13.70
CA GLY A 65 -1.59 1.97 13.35
C GLY A 65 -0.61 2.96 13.99
N LEU A 66 -0.90 4.26 13.90
CA LEU A 66 -0.10 5.30 14.56
C LEU A 66 -0.11 5.12 16.08
N ARG A 67 -1.28 4.87 16.69
CA ARG A 67 -1.35 4.59 18.13
C ARG A 67 -0.53 3.36 18.52
N LEU A 68 -0.60 2.26 17.77
CA LEU A 68 0.23 1.07 18.01
C LEU A 68 1.72 1.34 17.85
N ALA A 69 2.10 2.21 16.91
CA ALA A 69 3.49 2.60 16.69
C ALA A 69 4.06 3.40 17.87
N PHE A 70 3.29 4.31 18.49
CA PHE A 70 3.80 5.21 19.53
C PHE A 70 3.51 4.78 20.97
N THR A 71 2.60 3.82 21.20
CA THR A 71 2.26 3.34 22.56
C THR A 71 3.32 2.43 23.20
N ARG A 72 4.27 1.89 22.44
CA ARG A 72 5.36 1.06 22.97
C ARG A 72 6.65 1.87 23.13
N THR A 73 6.81 2.48 24.29
CA THR A 73 8.03 3.19 24.72
C THR A 73 8.81 2.36 25.75
N GLY A 74 10.14 2.54 25.84
CA GLY A 74 10.96 2.00 26.93
C GLY A 74 11.71 0.67 26.69
N ARG A 75 11.44 -0.09 25.62
CA ARG A 75 12.22 -1.30 25.27
C ARG A 75 12.97 -1.14 23.94
N LYS A 76 14.22 -1.63 23.89
CA LYS A 76 14.99 -1.73 22.64
C LYS A 76 14.26 -2.64 21.63
N LEU A 77 13.90 -2.08 20.48
CA LEU A 77 13.22 -2.80 19.40
C LEU A 77 14.21 -3.66 18.62
N SER A 78 13.80 -4.89 18.27
CA SER A 78 14.56 -5.69 17.30
C SER A 78 14.57 -5.03 15.92
N PHE A 79 15.44 -5.49 15.02
CA PHE A 79 15.46 -5.00 13.63
C PHE A 79 14.06 -5.08 12.98
N TRP A 80 13.40 -6.23 13.04
CA TRP A 80 12.09 -6.43 12.43
C TRP A 80 10.95 -5.66 13.10
N GLU A 81 11.07 -5.37 14.40
CA GLU A 81 10.14 -4.47 15.07
C GLU A 81 10.30 -3.02 14.61
N ARG A 82 11.54 -2.58 14.36
CA ARG A 82 11.80 -1.26 13.75
C ARG A 82 11.30 -1.19 12.32
N VAL A 83 11.53 -2.23 11.51
CA VAL A 83 11.00 -2.31 10.13
C VAL A 83 9.47 -2.25 10.13
N GLN A 84 8.79 -3.04 10.96
CA GLN A 84 7.32 -3.02 11.02
C GLN A 84 6.79 -1.65 11.48
N ARG A 85 7.42 -1.05 12.49
CA ARG A 85 7.02 0.27 13.01
C ARG A 85 7.23 1.38 11.96
N GLY A 86 8.41 1.42 11.35
CA GLY A 86 8.77 2.43 10.35
C GLY A 86 7.91 2.33 9.09
N SER A 87 7.77 1.12 8.54
CA SER A 87 6.87 0.87 7.40
C SER A 87 5.41 1.19 7.72
N GLY A 88 4.93 0.88 8.92
CA GLY A 88 3.56 1.21 9.34
C GLY A 88 3.30 2.72 9.43
N ILE A 89 4.28 3.49 9.91
CA ILE A 89 4.21 4.96 9.93
C ILE A 89 4.18 5.50 8.50
N TYR A 90 5.08 5.03 7.63
CA TYR A 90 5.09 5.45 6.24
C TYR A 90 3.77 5.10 5.53
N LEU A 91 3.22 3.90 5.72
CA LEU A 91 1.93 3.50 5.15
C LEU A 91 0.78 4.40 5.62
N ALA A 92 0.80 4.84 6.88
CA ALA A 92 -0.20 5.78 7.37
C ALA A 92 -0.12 7.13 6.63
N LEU A 93 1.09 7.65 6.41
CA LEU A 93 1.32 8.86 5.62
C LEU A 93 0.94 8.65 4.15
N PHE A 94 1.33 7.51 3.57
CA PHE A 94 1.02 7.14 2.20
C PHE A 94 -0.48 7.11 1.98
N MET A 95 -1.24 6.39 2.81
CA MET A 95 -2.70 6.32 2.72
C MET A 95 -3.35 7.70 2.89
N LEU A 96 -2.87 8.50 3.85
CA LEU A 96 -3.39 9.85 4.06
C LEU A 96 -3.26 10.71 2.80
N ILE A 97 -2.06 10.78 2.22
CA ILE A 97 -1.79 11.61 1.03
C ILE A 97 -2.47 11.02 -0.21
N HIS A 98 -2.30 9.72 -0.46
CA HIS A 98 -2.75 9.04 -1.67
C HIS A 98 -4.28 9.05 -1.78
N VAL A 99 -4.98 8.64 -0.73
CA VAL A 99 -6.45 8.60 -0.73
C VAL A 99 -7.02 10.01 -0.82
N SER A 100 -6.44 10.98 -0.10
CA SER A 100 -6.87 12.38 -0.21
C SER A 100 -6.69 12.92 -1.63
N ALA A 101 -5.56 12.65 -2.28
CA ALA A 101 -5.32 13.10 -3.66
C ALA A 101 -6.34 12.51 -4.65
N VAL A 102 -6.65 11.21 -4.54
CA VAL A 102 -7.66 10.54 -5.38
C VAL A 102 -9.06 11.10 -5.12
N LEU A 103 -9.45 11.29 -3.85
CA LEU A 103 -10.76 11.83 -3.50
C LEU A 103 -10.91 13.28 -3.97
N THR A 104 -9.89 14.11 -3.76
CA THR A 104 -9.86 15.51 -4.22
C THR A 104 -9.94 15.58 -5.74
N GLY A 105 -9.10 14.82 -6.46
CA GLY A 105 -9.15 14.77 -7.93
C GLY A 105 -10.55 14.42 -8.44
N ARG A 106 -11.18 13.39 -7.85
CA ARG A 106 -12.53 13.00 -8.22
C ARG A 106 -13.58 14.05 -7.88
N SER A 107 -13.48 14.72 -6.73
CA SER A 107 -14.39 15.80 -6.35
C SER A 107 -14.30 17.02 -7.26
N SER A 108 -13.15 17.22 -7.91
CA SER A 108 -12.91 18.27 -8.92
C SER A 108 -13.33 17.86 -10.34
N GLY A 109 -13.94 16.69 -10.53
CA GLY A 109 -14.36 16.19 -11.84
C GLY A 109 -13.27 15.47 -12.64
N THR A 110 -12.07 15.31 -12.08
CA THR A 110 -10.98 14.57 -12.74
C THR A 110 -11.24 13.07 -12.67
N ASP A 111 -11.17 12.38 -13.81
CA ASP A 111 -11.09 10.92 -13.80
C ASP A 111 -9.71 10.48 -13.28
N THR A 112 -9.67 9.97 -12.06
CA THR A 112 -8.46 9.47 -11.40
C THR A 112 -8.06 8.10 -11.97
N ASN A 113 -7.71 8.08 -13.26
CA ASN A 113 -7.34 6.91 -14.03
C ASN A 113 -5.81 6.74 -14.14
N PHE A 114 -5.34 5.92 -15.10
CA PHE A 114 -3.92 5.73 -15.37
C PHE A 114 -3.18 7.06 -15.53
N HIS A 115 -3.71 7.96 -16.37
CA HIS A 115 -3.06 9.24 -16.68
C HIS A 115 -2.93 10.15 -15.47
N PHE A 116 -3.88 10.09 -14.53
CA PHE A 116 -3.79 10.83 -13.26
C PHE A 116 -2.57 10.38 -12.45
N ALA A 117 -2.31 9.07 -12.34
CA ALA A 117 -1.15 8.55 -11.63
C ALA A 117 0.15 8.75 -12.43
N ALA A 118 0.12 8.51 -13.74
CA ALA A 118 1.25 8.61 -14.64
C ALA A 118 1.76 10.06 -14.78
N TRP A 119 0.87 11.06 -14.71
CA TRP A 119 1.26 12.47 -14.79
C TRP A 119 2.31 12.81 -13.72
N GLY A 120 2.12 12.35 -12.48
CA GLY A 120 3.03 12.64 -11.38
C GLY A 120 4.45 12.13 -11.58
N VAL A 121 4.62 10.98 -12.25
CA VAL A 121 5.95 10.34 -12.45
C VAL A 121 6.62 10.70 -13.77
N ASN A 122 5.91 11.40 -14.67
CA ASN A 122 6.42 11.77 -16.00
C ASN A 122 6.59 13.28 -16.21
N ASN A 123 6.24 14.12 -15.24
CA ASN A 123 6.37 15.58 -15.36
C ASN A 123 7.36 16.13 -14.33
N ASP A 124 8.25 17.03 -14.77
CA ASP A 124 9.15 17.77 -13.89
C ASP A 124 8.46 19.02 -13.32
N PRO A 125 8.65 19.39 -12.05
CA PRO A 125 9.47 18.72 -11.02
C PRO A 125 8.73 17.62 -10.25
N SER A 126 7.46 17.35 -10.58
CA SER A 126 6.59 16.40 -9.86
C SER A 126 7.21 15.01 -9.66
N LEU A 127 7.97 14.53 -10.66
CA LEU A 127 8.61 13.22 -10.63
C LEU A 127 9.55 13.03 -9.44
N LEU A 128 10.20 14.11 -8.96
CA LEU A 128 11.10 14.08 -7.81
C LEU A 128 10.38 13.70 -6.52
N PHE A 129 9.09 14.01 -6.42
CA PHE A 129 8.23 13.59 -5.32
C PHE A 129 7.58 12.23 -5.60
N PHE A 130 6.92 12.06 -6.74
CA PHE A 130 6.06 10.90 -6.98
C PHE A 130 6.82 9.59 -7.19
N ILE A 131 8.02 9.61 -7.79
CA ILE A 131 8.83 8.40 -7.96
C ILE A 131 9.18 7.78 -6.59
N PRO A 132 9.90 8.48 -5.68
CA PRO A 132 10.21 7.89 -4.38
C PRO A 132 8.94 7.64 -3.55
N TYR A 133 7.93 8.49 -3.65
CA TYR A 133 6.68 8.34 -2.90
C TYR A 133 5.91 7.05 -3.26
N TYR A 134 5.68 6.78 -4.54
CA TYR A 134 5.00 5.56 -5.00
C TYR A 134 5.85 4.32 -4.79
N PHE A 135 7.17 4.39 -5.05
CA PHE A 135 8.07 3.28 -4.80
C PHE A 135 8.01 2.85 -3.33
N LEU A 136 8.21 3.79 -2.40
CA LEU A 136 8.16 3.52 -0.98
C LEU A 136 6.75 3.11 -0.53
N GLY A 137 5.68 3.63 -1.15
CA GLY A 137 4.30 3.22 -0.89
C GLY A 137 4.09 1.72 -1.02
N VAL A 138 4.44 1.19 -2.19
CA VAL A 138 4.31 -0.23 -2.47
C VAL A 138 5.34 -1.04 -1.67
N TRP A 139 6.60 -0.62 -1.64
CA TRP A 139 7.65 -1.40 -0.98
C TRP A 139 7.42 -1.52 0.54
N THR A 140 7.00 -0.43 1.19
CA THR A 140 6.72 -0.44 2.64
C THR A 140 5.51 -1.29 3.00
N PHE A 141 4.52 -1.44 2.10
CA PHE A 141 3.41 -2.39 2.28
C PHE A 141 3.94 -3.82 2.44
N PHE A 142 4.82 -4.25 1.53
CA PHE A 142 5.43 -5.57 1.61
C PHE A 142 6.42 -5.69 2.77
N LEU A 143 7.22 -4.66 3.08
CA LEU A 143 8.08 -4.66 4.28
C LEU A 143 7.26 -4.87 5.56
N HIS A 144 6.10 -4.21 5.67
CA HIS A 144 5.23 -4.32 6.83
C HIS A 144 4.72 -5.77 7.00
N ILE A 145 4.25 -6.38 5.92
CA ILE A 145 3.76 -7.77 5.91
C ILE A 145 4.91 -8.76 6.15
N GLY A 146 6.06 -8.56 5.50
CA GLY A 146 7.25 -9.38 5.66
C GLY A 146 7.75 -9.39 7.10
N ALA A 147 7.76 -8.22 7.76
CA ALA A 147 8.10 -8.10 9.17
C ALA A 147 7.11 -8.81 10.10
N ILE A 148 5.80 -8.71 9.81
CA ILE A 148 4.77 -9.46 10.54
C ILE A 148 5.00 -10.97 10.39
N ARG A 149 5.25 -11.43 9.15
CA ARG A 149 5.48 -12.86 8.88
C ARG A 149 6.72 -13.37 9.59
N TYR A 150 7.83 -12.65 9.48
CA TYR A 150 9.09 -12.99 10.14
C TYR A 150 8.88 -13.17 11.66
N ARG A 151 8.27 -12.16 12.29
CA ARG A 151 8.04 -12.16 13.74
C ARG A 151 7.09 -13.29 14.17
N LYS A 152 6.03 -13.54 13.41
CA LYS A 152 5.05 -14.58 13.72
C LYS A 152 5.64 -15.98 13.63
N VAL A 153 6.55 -16.24 12.69
CA VAL A 153 7.25 -17.53 12.58
C VAL A 153 8.08 -17.78 13.84
N LEU A 154 8.88 -16.81 14.27
CA LEU A 154 9.72 -16.94 15.47
C LEU A 154 8.91 -16.95 16.78
N GLU A 155 7.74 -16.32 16.78
CA GLU A 155 6.80 -16.37 17.91
C GLU A 155 6.21 -17.78 18.11
N ILE A 156 5.88 -18.47 17.01
CA ILE A 156 5.36 -19.85 17.03
C ILE A 156 6.48 -20.84 17.32
N ASN A 157 7.62 -20.72 16.63
CA ASN A 157 8.77 -21.59 16.80
C ASN A 157 10.08 -20.82 16.61
N ARG A 158 10.81 -20.63 17.70
CA ARG A 158 12.05 -19.83 17.74
C ARG A 158 13.20 -20.41 16.90
N VAL A 159 13.18 -21.71 16.58
CA VAL A 159 14.23 -22.36 15.75
C VAL A 159 13.86 -22.44 14.26
N SER A 160 12.64 -22.05 13.89
CA SER A 160 12.22 -22.08 12.47
C SER A 160 12.89 -20.96 11.66
N SER A 161 13.22 -21.26 10.40
CA SER A 161 13.75 -20.26 9.46
C SER A 161 12.65 -19.30 8.98
N PRO A 162 12.73 -18.00 9.29
CA PRO A 162 11.74 -17.01 8.89
C PRO A 162 11.98 -16.43 7.47
N TRP A 163 12.58 -17.22 6.56
CA TRP A 163 13.02 -16.78 5.23
C TRP A 163 11.92 -16.11 4.39
N GLN A 164 10.67 -16.52 4.58
CA GLN A 164 9.51 -15.96 3.89
C GLN A 164 9.35 -14.45 4.12
N GLY A 165 9.78 -13.94 5.28
CA GLY A 165 9.78 -12.50 5.55
C GLY A 165 10.71 -11.73 4.62
N TYR A 166 11.89 -12.28 4.32
CA TYR A 166 12.82 -11.71 3.34
C TYR A 166 12.31 -11.88 1.90
N GLY A 167 11.69 -13.03 1.59
CA GLY A 167 11.09 -13.26 0.26
C GLY A 167 10.00 -12.24 -0.06
N ILE A 168 9.11 -11.94 0.90
CA ILE A 168 8.08 -10.90 0.74
C ILE A 168 8.71 -9.52 0.52
N TRP A 169 9.78 -9.21 1.24
CA TRP A 169 10.50 -7.96 1.08
C TRP A 169 11.11 -7.81 -0.33
N ALA A 170 11.84 -8.81 -0.81
CA ALA A 170 12.44 -8.81 -2.14
C ALA A 170 11.38 -8.71 -3.24
N ALA A 171 10.29 -9.49 -3.12
CA ALA A 171 9.17 -9.43 -4.05
C ALA A 171 8.54 -8.03 -4.08
N GLY A 172 8.36 -7.40 -2.92
CA GLY A 172 7.81 -6.06 -2.84
C GLY A 172 8.66 -4.99 -3.51
N TRP A 173 10.00 -5.11 -3.42
CA TRP A 173 10.91 -4.22 -4.14
C TRP A 173 10.72 -4.35 -5.66
N GLY A 174 10.71 -5.60 -6.16
CA GLY A 174 10.51 -5.88 -7.58
C GLY A 174 9.16 -5.39 -8.11
N ILE A 175 8.07 -5.68 -7.38
CA ILE A 175 6.73 -5.20 -7.74
C ILE A 175 6.69 -3.66 -7.78
N SER A 176 7.33 -2.98 -6.82
CA SER A 176 7.38 -1.51 -6.79
C SER A 176 8.11 -0.95 -8.01
N ALA A 177 9.23 -1.57 -8.41
CA ALA A 177 9.98 -1.17 -9.59
C ALA A 177 9.18 -1.40 -10.89
N LEU A 178 8.50 -2.54 -11.01
CA LEU A 178 7.66 -2.87 -12.18
C LEU A 178 6.47 -1.94 -12.31
N ILE A 179 5.78 -1.61 -11.21
CA ILE A 179 4.68 -0.64 -11.23
C ILE A 179 5.18 0.73 -11.70
N LEU A 180 6.32 1.20 -11.18
CA LEU A 180 6.90 2.46 -11.62
C LEU A 180 7.30 2.44 -13.08
N ALA A 181 7.92 1.35 -13.56
CA ALA A 181 8.26 1.22 -14.97
C ALA A 181 7.00 1.28 -15.85
N GLY A 182 5.93 0.59 -15.46
CA GLY A 182 4.65 0.61 -16.19
C GLY A 182 3.95 1.97 -16.21
N LEU A 183 4.11 2.79 -15.16
CA LEU A 183 3.56 4.15 -15.13
C LEU A 183 4.33 5.16 -15.99
N ARG A 184 5.49 4.77 -16.52
CA ARG A 184 6.34 5.63 -17.38
C ARG A 184 6.30 5.23 -18.87
N VAL A 185 5.38 4.33 -19.22
CA VAL A 185 5.06 3.95 -20.61
C VAL A 185 4.10 4.97 -21.23
#